data_AF-A0A9P1KKV3-F1
#
_entry.id   AF-A0A9P1KKV3-F1
#
_cell.length_a   1.000
_cell.length_b   1.000
_cell.length_c   1.000
_cell.angle_alpha   90.00
_cell.angle_beta   90.00
_cell.angle_gamma   90.00
#
_symmetry.space_group_name_H-M   'P 1'
#
loop_
_entity.id
_entity.type
_entity.pdbx_description
1 polymer ?
#
loop_
_entity_poly.entity_id
_entity_poly.type
_entity_poly.pdbx_seq_one_letter_code
_entity_poly.pdbx_strand_id
1 'polypeptide(L)'
;MQTLPITTPTASQPSVDTVIHRRQTRPVRVGNITIGGGYPVVVQSMINEDTMDIEGSVASIRRLHEMGCEIVRVTVPSVGHAKAVGEIKQKLAATYQPVPLVADVHHNGMKIALEVAKHVDKVRINPGLYVFEKPKGDRSEYTDTEFQEIGEKIRETLKPLVISLRDQGKAMRIGVNHGSLAERMLFTYGDTPEGMVESALEFIRICESLDFQNLVISLKASRVPVMLAAYRLMAKRMDDLGMDYPLHLGVTEAGDGEYGRIKSTAGIATLLADGIGDTIRVSLTEAPEKEIPVCYSILQSLGLRKTMVEYVACPSCGRTLFNLEEVLHKVREATKHLTGLDIAVMGCIVNGPGEMADADYGYVGKQPGYISLYRGREEIKKVPEDQGVEELINLIKADGRWVEP
;
A
#
# COMPACT_ATOMS: atom_id res chain seq x y z
N MET A 1 -13.47 2.92 -8.07
CA MET A 1 -13.38 4.36 -7.73
C MET A 1 -12.41 5.03 -8.70
N GLN A 2 -12.84 6.09 -9.38
CA GLN A 2 -11.95 6.91 -10.23
C GLN A 2 -11.31 7.99 -9.34
N THR A 3 -9.98 8.04 -9.30
CA THR A 3 -9.22 9.12 -8.65
C THR A 3 -9.18 10.36 -9.54
N LEU A 4 -9.45 11.54 -8.99
CA LEU A 4 -9.33 12.82 -9.67
C LEU A 4 -7.85 13.23 -9.84
N PRO A 5 -7.49 13.97 -10.91
CA PRO A 5 -6.12 14.42 -11.15
C PRO A 5 -5.69 15.56 -10.21
N ILE A 6 -4.43 15.55 -9.78
CA ILE A 6 -3.80 16.58 -8.93
C ILE A 6 -3.01 17.55 -9.82
N THR A 7 -3.18 18.86 -9.62
CA THR A 7 -2.40 19.92 -10.31
C THR A 7 -0.99 20.07 -9.73
N THR A 8 0.02 20.22 -10.60
CA THR A 8 1.45 20.31 -10.21
C THR A 8 1.94 21.76 -10.10
N PRO A 9 2.53 22.20 -8.97
CA PRO A 9 3.24 23.48 -8.85
C PRO A 9 4.72 23.40 -9.27
N THR A 10 5.32 24.56 -9.56
CA THR A 10 6.72 24.75 -9.98
C THR A 10 7.76 24.45 -8.91
N ALA A 11 8.90 23.92 -9.35
CA ALA A 11 9.99 23.33 -8.56
C ALA A 11 10.53 24.22 -7.43
N SER A 12 10.23 23.82 -6.19
CA SER A 12 10.94 24.24 -4.98
C SER A 12 11.98 23.18 -4.59
N GLN A 13 12.89 23.48 -3.66
CA GLN A 13 13.81 22.47 -3.13
C GLN A 13 13.02 21.27 -2.57
N PRO A 14 13.33 20.02 -2.96
CA PRO A 14 12.45 18.87 -2.70
C PRO A 14 12.09 18.66 -1.22
N SER A 15 12.95 19.10 -0.30
CA SER A 15 12.75 18.90 1.14
C SER A 15 11.78 19.87 1.81
N VAL A 16 11.39 20.96 1.14
CA VAL A 16 10.43 21.96 1.66
C VAL A 16 9.21 22.11 0.77
N ASP A 17 9.12 21.29 -0.28
CA ASP A 17 7.95 21.25 -1.15
C ASP A 17 6.76 20.68 -0.39
N THR A 18 5.59 21.31 -0.53
CA THR A 18 4.34 20.80 0.03
C THR A 18 3.71 19.73 -0.86
N VAL A 19 4.29 19.48 -2.04
CA VAL A 19 3.89 18.43 -2.96
C VAL A 19 4.84 17.25 -2.89
N ILE A 20 4.26 16.07 -2.74
CA ILE A 20 5.00 14.81 -2.78
C ILE A 20 5.38 14.48 -4.22
N HIS A 21 6.68 14.60 -4.53
CA HIS A 21 7.24 14.20 -5.82
C HIS A 21 7.54 12.71 -5.83
N ARG A 22 6.70 11.94 -6.53
CA ARG A 22 6.85 10.48 -6.65
C ARG A 22 8.13 10.13 -7.43
N ARG A 23 8.90 9.16 -6.94
CA ARG A 23 10.03 8.56 -7.67
C ARG A 23 9.52 8.03 -9.01
N GLN A 24 10.24 8.33 -10.08
CA GLN A 24 9.93 7.78 -11.40
C GLN A 24 10.22 6.28 -11.42
N THR A 25 9.23 5.51 -11.81
CA THR A 25 9.30 4.05 -11.88
C THR A 25 8.72 3.57 -13.20
N ARG A 26 9.16 2.42 -13.72
CA ARG A 26 8.52 1.78 -14.86
C ARG A 26 7.14 1.25 -14.50
N PRO A 27 6.17 1.27 -15.43
CA PRO A 27 4.87 0.64 -15.23
C PRO A 27 4.99 -0.89 -15.31
N VAL A 28 4.43 -1.60 -14.32
CA VAL A 28 4.35 -3.07 -14.28
C VAL A 28 2.90 -3.49 -14.16
N ARG A 29 2.41 -4.23 -15.17
CA ARG A 29 1.02 -4.72 -15.19
C ARG A 29 0.84 -5.98 -14.34
N VAL A 30 -0.23 -6.02 -13.57
CA VAL A 30 -0.72 -7.18 -12.80
C VAL A 30 -2.21 -7.32 -13.12
N GLY A 31 -2.53 -8.17 -14.09
CA GLY A 31 -3.87 -8.25 -14.66
C GLY A 31 -4.27 -6.93 -15.34
N ASN A 32 -5.37 -6.33 -14.87
CA ASN A 32 -5.84 -5.02 -15.32
C ASN A 32 -5.26 -3.84 -14.53
N ILE A 33 -4.47 -4.07 -13.47
CA ILE A 33 -3.88 -3.02 -12.63
C ILE A 33 -2.44 -2.75 -13.07
N THR A 34 -2.03 -1.48 -13.06
CA THR A 34 -0.64 -1.06 -13.32
C THR A 34 -0.03 -0.50 -12.03
N ILE A 35 1.15 -1.00 -11.67
CA ILE A 35 1.95 -0.54 -10.53
C ILE A 35 3.13 0.28 -11.09
N GLY A 36 3.40 1.46 -10.51
CA GLY A 36 4.49 2.34 -10.96
C GLY A 36 4.12 3.16 -12.20
N GLY A 37 5.07 3.91 -12.78
CA GLY A 37 4.82 4.71 -13.99
C GLY A 37 3.94 5.93 -13.78
N GLY A 38 3.90 6.48 -12.55
CA GLY A 38 3.03 7.60 -12.19
C GLY A 38 1.57 7.22 -11.92
N TYR A 39 1.22 5.94 -11.98
CA TYR A 39 -0.12 5.46 -11.61
C TYR A 39 -0.38 5.62 -10.10
N PRO A 40 -1.66 5.68 -9.67
CA PRO A 40 -2.02 5.74 -8.26
C PRO A 40 -1.40 4.60 -7.45
N VAL A 41 -1.00 4.89 -6.20
CA VAL A 41 -0.44 3.86 -5.30
C VAL A 41 -1.49 2.77 -5.08
N VAL A 42 -1.12 1.53 -5.40
CA VAL A 42 -2.04 0.38 -5.38
C VAL A 42 -2.16 -0.24 -3.99
N VAL A 43 -3.38 -0.48 -3.52
CA VAL A 43 -3.67 -1.15 -2.24
C VAL A 43 -3.77 -2.66 -2.44
N GLN A 44 -2.99 -3.42 -1.68
CA GLN A 44 -3.03 -4.89 -1.68
C GLN A 44 -3.28 -5.43 -0.28
N SER A 45 -3.84 -6.63 -0.22
CA SER A 45 -3.94 -7.44 1.01
C SER A 45 -3.70 -8.91 0.68
N MET A 46 -3.87 -9.78 1.67
CA MET A 46 -3.63 -11.21 1.56
C MET A 46 -4.71 -11.94 2.35
N ILE A 47 -5.34 -12.95 1.75
CA ILE A 47 -6.28 -13.81 2.47
C ILE A 47 -5.55 -14.63 3.54
N ASN A 48 -6.28 -15.02 4.57
CA ASN A 48 -5.80 -15.88 5.66
C ASN A 48 -6.41 -17.29 5.60
N GLU A 49 -7.44 -17.50 4.77
CA GLU A 49 -8.01 -18.80 4.49
C GLU A 49 -6.99 -19.73 3.86
N ASP A 50 -7.16 -21.03 4.13
CA ASP A 50 -6.42 -22.07 3.41
C ASP A 50 -6.84 -22.03 1.94
N THR A 51 -5.88 -21.88 1.04
CA THR A 51 -6.11 -21.86 -0.42
C THR A 51 -6.78 -23.15 -0.94
N MET A 52 -6.72 -24.25 -0.18
CA MET A 52 -7.47 -25.47 -0.50
C MET A 52 -8.98 -25.35 -0.20
N ASP A 53 -9.39 -24.45 0.69
CA ASP A 53 -10.79 -24.05 0.85
C ASP A 53 -11.14 -23.04 -0.26
N ILE A 54 -11.57 -23.57 -1.40
CA ILE A 54 -11.90 -22.78 -2.59
C ILE A 54 -13.06 -21.83 -2.30
N GLU A 55 -14.11 -22.29 -1.61
CA GLU A 55 -15.29 -21.46 -1.31
C GLU A 55 -14.93 -20.32 -0.37
N GLY A 56 -14.22 -20.64 0.72
CA GLY A 56 -13.74 -19.65 1.68
C GLY A 56 -12.81 -18.64 1.02
N SER A 57 -11.83 -19.11 0.25
CA SER A 57 -10.90 -18.25 -0.48
C SER A 57 -11.61 -17.31 -1.47
N VAL A 58 -12.56 -17.82 -2.25
CA VAL A 58 -13.36 -17.00 -3.19
C VAL A 58 -14.16 -15.94 -2.43
N ALA A 59 -14.83 -16.33 -1.34
CA ALA A 59 -15.60 -15.40 -0.52
C ALA A 59 -14.72 -14.29 0.06
N SER A 60 -13.53 -14.63 0.53
CA SER A 60 -12.61 -13.67 1.18
C SER A 60 -11.91 -12.75 0.19
N ILE A 61 -11.51 -13.27 -0.98
CA ILE A 61 -11.01 -12.45 -2.10
C ILE A 61 -12.08 -11.45 -2.52
N ARG A 62 -13.35 -11.89 -2.64
CA ARG A 62 -14.46 -11.02 -2.98
C ARG A 62 -14.68 -9.93 -1.93
N ARG A 63 -14.73 -10.28 -0.63
CA ARG A 63 -14.88 -9.29 0.46
C ARG A 63 -13.78 -8.24 0.42
N LEU A 64 -12.53 -8.66 0.28
CA LEU A 64 -11.40 -7.75 0.16
C LEU A 64 -11.53 -6.82 -1.06
N HIS A 65 -11.90 -7.37 -2.21
CA HIS A 65 -12.06 -6.60 -3.44
C HIS A 65 -13.23 -5.59 -3.35
N GLU A 66 -14.36 -5.98 -2.76
CA GLU A 66 -15.50 -5.09 -2.51
C GLU A 66 -15.14 -3.93 -1.56
N MET A 67 -14.20 -4.14 -0.63
CA MET A 67 -13.65 -3.08 0.23
C MET A 67 -12.61 -2.19 -0.45
N GLY A 68 -12.27 -2.45 -1.71
CA GLY A 68 -11.31 -1.68 -2.50
C GLY A 68 -9.91 -2.29 -2.59
N CYS A 69 -9.67 -3.50 -2.09
CA CYS A 69 -8.39 -4.17 -2.35
C CYS A 69 -8.21 -4.39 -3.86
N GLU A 70 -7.15 -3.80 -4.45
CA GLU A 70 -6.94 -3.78 -5.90
C GLU A 70 -6.21 -5.04 -6.39
N ILE A 71 -5.40 -5.67 -5.53
CA ILE A 71 -4.68 -6.92 -5.82
C ILE A 71 -4.68 -7.80 -4.57
N VAL A 72 -5.09 -9.06 -4.70
CA VAL A 72 -5.17 -10.00 -3.58
C VAL A 72 -4.08 -11.06 -3.67
N ARG A 73 -3.35 -11.26 -2.57
CA ARG A 73 -2.33 -12.31 -2.45
C ARG A 73 -2.90 -13.57 -1.80
N VAL A 74 -2.46 -14.74 -2.29
CA VAL A 74 -2.84 -16.06 -1.78
C VAL A 74 -1.59 -16.89 -1.48
N THR A 75 -1.60 -17.67 -0.39
CA THR A 75 -0.47 -18.53 -0.04
C THR A 75 -0.48 -19.82 -0.86
N VAL A 76 0.68 -20.27 -1.34
CA VAL A 76 0.75 -21.44 -2.22
C VAL A 76 1.88 -22.37 -1.78
N PRO A 77 1.68 -23.17 -0.71
CA PRO A 77 2.73 -24.03 -0.15
C PRO A 77 2.91 -25.37 -0.88
N SER A 78 1.98 -25.78 -1.76
CA SER A 78 2.11 -27.01 -2.54
C SER A 78 1.53 -26.91 -3.93
N VAL A 79 1.82 -27.89 -4.79
CA VAL A 79 1.24 -27.98 -6.15
C VAL A 79 -0.28 -28.15 -6.10
N GLY A 80 -0.83 -28.78 -5.06
CA GLY A 80 -2.28 -28.84 -4.84
C GLY A 80 -2.89 -27.46 -4.66
N HIS A 81 -2.25 -26.61 -3.84
CA HIS A 81 -2.67 -25.23 -3.65
C HIS A 81 -2.53 -24.43 -4.96
N ALA A 82 -1.48 -24.68 -5.76
CA ALA A 82 -1.30 -24.02 -7.04
C ALA A 82 -2.46 -24.31 -8.02
N LYS A 83 -2.97 -25.55 -8.03
CA LYS A 83 -4.15 -25.93 -8.82
C LYS A 83 -5.43 -25.30 -8.25
N ALA A 84 -5.58 -25.30 -6.92
CA ALA A 84 -6.71 -24.67 -6.25
C ALA A 84 -6.80 -23.17 -6.58
N VAL A 85 -5.68 -22.46 -6.72
CA VAL A 85 -5.69 -21.06 -7.20
C VAL A 85 -6.30 -20.92 -8.60
N GLY A 86 -6.08 -21.89 -9.49
CA GLY A 86 -6.73 -21.94 -10.80
C GLY A 86 -8.25 -22.07 -10.68
N GLU A 87 -8.73 -22.97 -9.81
CA GLU A 87 -10.15 -23.15 -9.53
C GLU A 87 -10.78 -21.90 -8.89
N ILE A 88 -10.10 -21.28 -7.91
CA ILE A 88 -10.49 -20.02 -7.28
C ILE A 88 -10.65 -18.92 -8.34
N LYS A 89 -9.67 -18.75 -9.24
CA LYS A 89 -9.72 -17.71 -10.29
C LYS A 89 -10.86 -17.94 -11.27
N GLN A 90 -11.09 -19.18 -11.70
CA GLN A 90 -12.21 -19.53 -12.57
C GLN A 90 -13.55 -19.25 -11.89
N LYS A 91 -13.67 -19.62 -10.61
CA LYS A 91 -14.89 -19.40 -9.85
C LYS A 91 -15.17 -17.92 -9.62
N LEU A 92 -14.16 -17.11 -9.27
CA LEU A 92 -14.30 -15.65 -9.18
C LEU A 92 -14.79 -15.04 -10.49
N ALA A 93 -14.24 -15.45 -11.63
CA ALA A 93 -14.66 -14.98 -12.94
C ALA A 93 -16.12 -15.38 -13.27
N ALA A 94 -16.56 -16.55 -12.80
CA ALA A 94 -17.90 -17.07 -13.04
C ALA A 94 -18.97 -16.47 -12.10
N THR A 95 -18.62 -16.15 -10.86
CA THR A 95 -19.59 -15.76 -9.81
C THR A 95 -19.50 -14.30 -9.37
N TYR A 96 -18.46 -13.57 -9.79
CA TYR A 96 -18.22 -12.19 -9.40
C TYR A 96 -17.60 -11.38 -10.55
N GLN A 97 -16.28 -11.26 -10.57
CA GLN A 97 -15.50 -10.61 -11.64
C GLN A 97 -14.03 -11.02 -11.54
N PRO A 98 -13.21 -10.80 -12.59
CA PRO A 98 -11.77 -11.03 -12.52
C PRO A 98 -11.10 -10.14 -11.46
N VAL A 99 -10.40 -10.76 -10.51
CA VAL A 99 -9.57 -10.08 -9.50
C VAL A 99 -8.10 -10.43 -9.74
N PRO A 100 -7.17 -9.46 -9.80
CA PRO A 100 -5.75 -9.76 -9.94
C PRO A 100 -5.22 -10.53 -8.73
N LEU A 101 -4.64 -11.72 -9.00
CA LEU A 101 -4.12 -12.60 -7.96
C LEU A 101 -2.60 -12.65 -7.94
N VAL A 102 -2.04 -12.72 -6.74
CA VAL A 102 -0.60 -12.91 -6.49
C VAL A 102 -0.37 -14.22 -5.75
N ALA A 103 0.45 -15.11 -6.32
CA ALA A 103 0.88 -16.31 -5.59
C ALA A 103 2.06 -16.01 -4.67
N ASP A 104 1.94 -16.34 -3.39
CA ASP A 104 3.03 -16.29 -2.41
C ASP A 104 3.71 -17.66 -2.31
N VAL A 105 4.84 -17.83 -3.00
CA VAL A 105 5.56 -19.11 -3.08
C VAL A 105 6.81 -19.04 -2.20
N HIS A 106 7.01 -20.06 -1.36
CA HIS A 106 8.16 -20.24 -0.48
C HIS A 106 8.79 -21.63 -0.71
N HIS A 107 10.08 -21.80 -0.37
CA HIS A 107 10.86 -23.06 -0.27
C HIS A 107 10.79 -24.04 -1.46
N ASN A 108 11.95 -24.39 -2.07
CA ASN A 108 12.08 -25.47 -3.08
C ASN A 108 10.90 -25.53 -4.08
N GLY A 109 10.42 -24.34 -4.43
CA GLY A 109 9.06 -24.15 -4.91
C GLY A 109 8.97 -24.16 -6.42
N MET A 110 10.01 -24.53 -7.16
CA MET A 110 10.03 -24.35 -8.62
C MET A 110 8.86 -25.03 -9.33
N LYS A 111 8.53 -26.26 -8.93
CA LYS A 111 7.35 -26.96 -9.47
C LYS A 111 6.04 -26.23 -9.14
N ILE A 112 5.95 -25.67 -7.93
CA ILE A 112 4.79 -24.90 -7.45
C ILE A 112 4.69 -23.57 -8.20
N ALA A 113 5.81 -22.85 -8.33
CA ALA A 113 5.91 -21.56 -9.00
C ALA A 113 5.57 -21.68 -10.48
N LEU A 114 6.07 -22.71 -11.17
CA LEU A 114 5.75 -22.97 -12.57
C LEU A 114 4.28 -23.38 -12.77
N GLU A 115 3.72 -24.16 -11.85
CA GLU A 115 2.30 -24.52 -11.93
C GLU A 115 1.41 -23.29 -11.68
N VAL A 116 1.65 -22.57 -10.58
CA VAL A 116 0.81 -21.43 -10.21
C VAL A 116 0.96 -20.26 -11.19
N ALA A 117 2.12 -20.11 -11.83
CA ALA A 117 2.36 -19.12 -12.87
C ALA A 117 1.38 -19.23 -14.04
N LYS A 118 0.73 -20.38 -14.26
CA LYS A 118 -0.33 -20.52 -15.28
C LYS A 118 -1.62 -19.80 -14.87
N HIS A 119 -1.89 -19.71 -13.58
CA HIS A 119 -3.17 -19.27 -13.01
C HIS A 119 -3.13 -17.81 -12.55
N VAL A 120 -2.05 -17.35 -11.93
CA VAL A 120 -1.97 -15.98 -11.35
C VAL A 120 -1.48 -14.92 -12.32
N ASP A 121 -1.61 -13.66 -11.90
CA ASP A 121 -1.19 -12.47 -12.66
C ASP A 121 0.20 -11.99 -12.21
N LYS A 122 0.61 -12.35 -10.99
CA LYS A 122 1.93 -12.08 -10.43
C LYS A 122 2.38 -13.21 -9.51
N VAL A 123 3.66 -13.56 -9.54
CA VAL A 123 4.27 -14.49 -8.57
C VAL A 123 5.17 -13.70 -7.63
N ARG A 124 5.11 -13.95 -6.32
CA ARG A 124 6.12 -13.47 -5.39
C ARG A 124 7.08 -14.59 -5.03
N ILE A 125 8.36 -14.28 -5.10
CA ILE A 125 9.46 -15.09 -4.59
C ILE A 125 10.16 -14.38 -3.41
N ASN A 126 10.81 -15.17 -2.56
CA ASN A 126 11.67 -14.69 -1.48
C ASN A 126 13.11 -15.14 -1.75
N PRO A 127 14.04 -14.23 -2.06
CA PRO A 127 15.45 -14.56 -2.32
C PRO A 127 16.08 -15.47 -1.28
N GLY A 128 15.89 -15.18 0.01
CA GLY A 128 16.55 -15.92 1.08
C GLY A 128 16.01 -17.33 1.33
N LEU A 129 14.90 -17.72 0.69
CA LEU A 129 14.30 -19.04 0.79
C LEU A 129 14.28 -19.79 -0.55
N TYR A 130 14.90 -19.23 -1.59
CA TYR A 130 14.80 -19.74 -2.95
C TYR A 130 15.69 -20.97 -3.18
N VAL A 131 16.93 -20.91 -2.71
CA VAL A 131 17.84 -22.05 -2.59
C VAL A 131 18.12 -22.23 -1.11
N PHE A 132 17.66 -23.34 -0.55
CA PHE A 132 17.90 -23.67 0.84
C PHE A 132 19.12 -24.60 0.95
N GLU A 133 20.20 -24.10 1.55
CA GLU A 133 21.30 -24.94 2.02
C GLU A 133 21.15 -25.13 3.54
N LYS A 134 21.38 -26.35 4.03
CA LYS A 134 21.34 -26.60 5.47
C LYS A 134 22.49 -25.83 6.13
N PRO A 135 22.23 -25.02 7.18
CA PRO A 135 23.28 -24.34 7.92
C PRO A 135 24.31 -25.34 8.44
N LYS A 136 25.59 -24.99 8.30
CA LYS A 136 26.70 -25.74 8.91
C LYS A 136 27.07 -25.02 10.21
N GLY A 137 26.96 -25.71 11.34
CA GLY A 137 27.07 -25.07 12.67
C GLY A 137 28.44 -24.49 13.02
N ASP A 138 29.48 -24.87 12.28
CA ASP A 138 30.87 -24.40 12.42
C ASP A 138 31.23 -23.30 11.42
N ARG A 139 30.28 -22.85 10.59
CA ARG A 139 30.53 -21.87 9.53
C ARG A 139 30.54 -20.44 10.07
N SER A 140 31.58 -19.68 9.72
CA SER A 140 31.70 -18.26 10.03
C SER A 140 31.79 -17.35 8.80
N GLU A 141 32.09 -17.91 7.62
CA GLU A 141 32.24 -17.15 6.38
C GLU A 141 31.88 -17.97 5.13
N TYR A 142 31.74 -17.25 4.02
CA TYR A 142 31.63 -17.81 2.67
C TYR A 142 32.78 -17.24 1.85
N THR A 143 33.53 -18.11 1.17
CA THR A 143 34.53 -17.65 0.20
C THR A 143 33.83 -17.05 -1.03
N ASP A 144 34.50 -16.17 -1.76
CA ASP A 144 33.96 -15.60 -3.00
C ASP A 144 33.54 -16.69 -4.00
N THR A 145 34.33 -17.76 -4.11
CA THR A 145 34.01 -18.91 -4.98
C THR A 145 32.69 -19.58 -4.56
N GLU A 146 32.52 -19.90 -3.28
CA GLU A 146 31.28 -20.50 -2.79
C GLU A 146 30.08 -19.58 -2.99
N PHE A 147 30.27 -18.28 -2.79
CA PHE A 147 29.23 -17.28 -3.00
C PHE A 147 28.76 -17.28 -4.46
N GLN A 148 29.70 -17.30 -5.42
CA GLN A 148 29.40 -17.34 -6.85
C GLN A 148 28.77 -18.68 -7.27
N GLU A 149 29.26 -19.81 -6.76
CA GLU A 149 28.68 -21.14 -7.05
C GLU A 149 27.22 -21.22 -6.60
N ILE A 150 26.87 -20.67 -5.43
CA ILE A 150 25.48 -20.60 -4.97
C ILE A 150 24.68 -19.62 -5.82
N GLY A 151 25.27 -18.50 -6.23
CA GLY A 151 24.66 -17.57 -7.19
C GLY A 151 24.26 -18.25 -8.50
N GLU A 152 25.12 -19.07 -9.08
CA GLU A 152 24.82 -19.83 -10.29
C GLU A 152 23.73 -20.89 -10.06
N LYS A 153 23.72 -21.58 -8.90
CA LYS A 153 22.62 -22.48 -8.55
C LYS A 153 21.27 -21.73 -8.46
N ILE A 154 21.27 -20.52 -7.89
CA ILE A 154 20.08 -19.66 -7.84
C ILE A 154 19.63 -19.30 -9.24
N ARG A 155 20.57 -18.89 -10.12
CA ARG A 155 20.29 -18.56 -11.52
C ARG A 155 19.64 -19.73 -12.26
N GLU A 156 20.24 -20.91 -12.22
CA GLU A 156 19.70 -22.10 -12.90
C GLU A 156 18.35 -22.53 -12.32
N THR A 157 18.16 -22.38 -11.00
CA THR A 157 16.88 -22.66 -10.36
C THR A 157 15.80 -21.66 -10.76
N LEU A 158 16.11 -20.36 -10.82
CA LEU A 158 15.16 -19.27 -11.09
C LEU A 158 14.78 -19.17 -12.58
N LYS A 159 15.73 -19.48 -13.47
CA LYS A 159 15.61 -19.31 -14.92
C LYS A 159 14.31 -19.85 -15.54
N PRO A 160 13.82 -21.08 -15.23
CA PRO A 160 12.58 -21.57 -15.81
C PRO A 160 11.35 -20.72 -15.46
N LEU A 161 11.30 -20.20 -14.23
CA LEU A 161 10.20 -19.34 -13.79
C LEU A 161 10.26 -17.99 -14.50
N VAL A 162 11.44 -17.40 -14.60
CA VAL A 162 11.64 -16.10 -15.27
C VAL A 162 11.21 -16.17 -16.74
N ILE A 163 11.66 -17.20 -17.47
CA ILE A 163 11.26 -17.42 -18.86
C ILE A 163 9.74 -17.60 -18.96
N SER A 164 9.16 -18.44 -18.11
CA SER A 164 7.72 -18.70 -18.09
C SER A 164 6.89 -17.43 -17.84
N LEU A 165 7.29 -16.57 -16.89
CA LEU A 165 6.59 -15.32 -16.59
C LEU A 165 6.78 -14.28 -17.70
N ARG A 166 7.98 -14.17 -18.27
CA ARG A 166 8.28 -13.29 -19.41
C ARG A 166 7.40 -13.64 -20.60
N ASP A 167 7.39 -14.90 -21.01
CA ASP A 167 6.68 -15.36 -22.20
C ASP A 167 5.15 -15.23 -22.05
N GLN A 168 4.65 -15.27 -20.80
CA GLN A 168 3.24 -15.02 -20.47
C GLN A 168 2.91 -13.54 -20.22
N GLY A 169 3.90 -12.64 -20.22
CA GLY A 169 3.71 -11.23 -19.89
C GLY A 169 3.28 -10.97 -18.44
N LYS A 170 3.64 -11.85 -17.51
CA LYS A 170 3.26 -11.79 -16.09
C LYS A 170 4.32 -11.08 -15.26
N ALA A 171 3.91 -10.56 -14.10
CA ALA A 171 4.81 -9.87 -13.19
C ALA A 171 5.45 -10.82 -12.16
N MET A 172 6.59 -10.42 -11.61
CA MET A 172 7.19 -11.05 -10.44
C MET A 172 7.46 -10.02 -9.35
N ARG A 173 7.21 -10.37 -8.09
CA ARG A 173 7.72 -9.61 -6.94
C ARG A 173 8.94 -10.31 -6.36
N ILE A 174 10.08 -9.63 -6.35
CA ILE A 174 11.27 -10.05 -5.58
C ILE A 174 11.11 -9.43 -4.19
N GLY A 175 10.74 -10.27 -3.21
CA GLY A 175 10.38 -9.79 -1.87
C GLY A 175 11.30 -10.30 -0.78
N VAL A 176 12.28 -9.50 -0.42
CA VAL A 176 13.21 -9.74 0.69
C VAL A 176 12.54 -9.35 2.00
N ASN A 177 12.64 -10.25 2.98
CA ASN A 177 12.27 -9.96 4.37
C ASN A 177 13.54 -10.01 5.23
N HIS A 178 13.67 -9.06 6.15
CA HIS A 178 14.81 -8.94 7.06
C HIS A 178 15.06 -10.25 7.84
N GLY A 179 14.02 -10.84 8.43
CA GLY A 179 14.11 -12.09 9.19
C GLY A 179 14.31 -13.37 8.36
N SER A 180 14.52 -13.29 7.05
CA SER A 180 14.72 -14.46 6.19
C SER A 180 15.79 -14.23 5.13
N LEU A 181 16.86 -13.49 5.43
CA LEU A 181 18.01 -13.38 4.55
C LEU A 181 18.72 -14.74 4.41
N ALA A 182 19.26 -15.02 3.23
CA ALA A 182 20.08 -16.21 3.04
C ALA A 182 21.35 -16.12 3.91
N GLU A 183 21.81 -17.25 4.43
CA GLU A 183 22.98 -17.32 5.30
C GLU A 183 24.22 -16.66 4.68
N ARG A 184 24.49 -16.87 3.38
CA ARG A 184 25.61 -16.21 2.70
C ARG A 184 25.48 -14.68 2.65
N MET A 185 24.25 -14.16 2.54
CA MET A 185 24.04 -12.71 2.56
C MET A 185 24.28 -12.15 3.95
N LEU A 186 23.89 -12.88 4.99
CA LEU A 186 24.15 -12.53 6.38
C LEU A 186 25.65 -12.50 6.69
N PHE A 187 26.43 -13.49 6.25
CA PHE A 187 27.87 -13.50 6.52
C PHE A 187 28.64 -12.45 5.70
N THR A 188 28.25 -12.21 4.44
CA THR A 188 28.97 -11.27 3.57
C THR A 188 28.61 -9.81 3.86
N TYR A 189 27.33 -9.50 4.10
CA TYR A 189 26.83 -8.11 4.22
C TYR A 189 26.23 -7.78 5.60
N GLY A 190 26.17 -8.76 6.50
CA GLY A 190 25.53 -8.63 7.80
C GLY A 190 24.00 -8.66 7.73
N ASP A 191 23.38 -8.72 8.91
CA ASP A 191 21.93 -8.56 9.08
C ASP A 191 21.52 -7.08 8.98
N THR A 192 21.74 -6.48 7.82
CA THR A 192 21.71 -5.02 7.60
C THR A 192 20.84 -4.63 6.40
N PRO A 193 20.44 -3.34 6.28
CA PRO A 193 19.83 -2.82 5.07
C PRO A 193 20.63 -3.10 3.78
N GLU A 194 21.97 -3.07 3.84
CA GLU A 194 22.83 -3.42 2.69
C GLU A 194 22.64 -4.89 2.29
N GLY A 195 22.66 -5.82 3.26
CA GLY A 195 22.42 -7.24 2.99
C GLY A 195 21.04 -7.51 2.38
N MET A 196 20.02 -6.76 2.79
CA MET A 196 18.70 -6.83 2.16
C MET A 196 18.71 -6.35 0.71
N VAL A 197 19.39 -5.23 0.44
CA VAL A 197 19.47 -4.63 -0.90
C VAL A 197 20.27 -5.50 -1.85
N GLU A 198 21.44 -6.00 -1.44
CA GLU A 198 22.26 -6.90 -2.26
C GLU A 198 21.55 -8.23 -2.54
N SER A 199 20.78 -8.74 -1.57
CA SER A 199 19.91 -9.90 -1.80
C SER A 199 18.85 -9.66 -2.87
N ALA A 200 18.27 -8.46 -2.94
CA ALA A 200 17.31 -8.12 -4.00
C ALA A 200 18.00 -7.90 -5.35
N LEU A 201 19.11 -7.15 -5.38
CA LEU A 201 19.85 -6.79 -6.60
C LEU A 201 20.39 -8.01 -7.33
N GLU A 202 20.86 -9.03 -6.61
CA GLU A 202 21.30 -10.27 -7.24
C GLU A 202 20.18 -10.93 -8.07
N PHE A 203 18.98 -11.04 -7.49
CA PHE A 203 17.83 -11.63 -8.20
C PHE A 203 17.36 -10.74 -9.36
N ILE A 204 17.44 -9.40 -9.21
CA ILE A 204 17.14 -8.46 -10.29
C ILE A 204 18.10 -8.67 -11.46
N ARG A 205 19.42 -8.75 -11.21
CA ARG A 205 20.44 -8.96 -12.25
C ARG A 205 20.23 -10.28 -12.99
N ILE A 206 19.84 -11.34 -12.27
CA ILE A 206 19.49 -12.62 -12.91
C ILE A 206 18.29 -12.43 -13.85
N CYS A 207 17.24 -11.74 -13.42
CA CYS A 207 16.06 -11.47 -14.25
C CYS A 207 16.38 -10.62 -15.48
N GLU A 208 17.17 -9.56 -15.33
CA GLU A 208 17.61 -8.71 -16.44
C GLU A 208 18.47 -9.47 -17.43
N SER A 209 19.37 -10.36 -16.96
CA SER A 209 20.17 -11.23 -17.85
C SER A 209 19.35 -12.21 -18.69
N LEU A 210 18.06 -12.35 -18.38
CA LEU A 210 17.07 -13.18 -19.08
C LEU A 210 15.99 -12.33 -19.79
N ASP A 211 16.24 -11.05 -19.97
CA ASP A 211 15.35 -10.06 -20.60
C ASP A 211 13.99 -9.95 -19.90
N PHE A 212 13.97 -10.06 -18.57
CA PHE A 212 12.74 -9.97 -17.79
C PHE A 212 12.74 -8.78 -16.83
N GLN A 213 11.82 -7.85 -17.07
CA GLN A 213 11.76 -6.54 -16.43
C GLN A 213 10.41 -6.22 -15.76
N ASN A 214 9.44 -7.14 -15.79
CA ASN A 214 8.15 -6.98 -15.10
C ASN A 214 8.29 -7.27 -13.59
N LEU A 215 9.14 -6.51 -12.92
CA LEU A 215 9.52 -6.73 -11.53
C LEU A 215 8.93 -5.67 -10.59
N VAL A 216 8.49 -6.11 -9.43
CA VAL A 216 8.17 -5.26 -8.27
C VAL A 216 9.09 -5.67 -7.13
N ILE A 217 9.65 -4.71 -6.38
CA ILE A 217 10.62 -5.01 -5.31
C ILE A 217 10.02 -4.71 -3.94
N SER A 218 10.32 -5.53 -2.93
CA SER A 218 10.00 -5.20 -1.53
C SER A 218 11.11 -5.62 -0.57
N LEU A 219 11.34 -4.81 0.45
CA LEU A 219 12.35 -4.97 1.49
C LEU A 219 11.68 -4.79 2.86
N LYS A 220 10.99 -5.81 3.35
CA LYS A 220 10.19 -5.69 4.57
C LYS A 220 11.02 -5.98 5.82
N ALA A 221 10.84 -5.16 6.84
CA ALA A 221 11.36 -5.38 8.19
C ALA A 221 10.26 -5.09 9.23
N SER A 222 10.33 -5.74 10.38
CA SER A 222 9.41 -5.47 11.50
C SER A 222 9.82 -4.25 12.30
N ARG A 223 11.08 -3.82 12.22
CA ARG A 223 11.57 -2.56 12.77
C ARG A 223 11.47 -1.45 11.73
N VAL A 224 10.67 -0.42 12.03
CA VAL A 224 10.46 0.71 11.12
C VAL A 224 11.77 1.36 10.65
N PRO A 225 12.75 1.69 11.53
CA PRO A 225 14.01 2.31 11.08
C PRO A 225 14.79 1.47 10.06
N VAL A 226 14.79 0.13 10.22
CA VAL A 226 15.45 -0.79 9.28
C VAL A 226 14.75 -0.78 7.94
N MET A 227 13.42 -0.84 7.94
CA MET A 227 12.61 -0.73 6.73
C MET A 227 12.90 0.58 5.99
N LEU A 228 12.84 1.73 6.68
CA LEU A 228 13.11 3.03 6.06
C LEU A 228 14.49 3.09 5.41
N ALA A 229 15.53 2.64 6.14
CA ALA A 229 16.89 2.60 5.62
C ALA A 229 17.02 1.69 4.39
N ALA A 230 16.42 0.49 4.41
CA ALA A 230 16.48 -0.45 3.30
C ALA A 230 15.80 0.08 2.03
N TYR A 231 14.59 0.65 2.13
CA TYR A 231 13.91 1.20 0.95
C TYR A 231 14.60 2.43 0.37
N ARG A 232 15.10 3.35 1.21
CA ARG A 232 15.86 4.53 0.76
C ARG A 232 17.15 4.11 0.06
N LEU A 233 17.88 3.16 0.65
CA LEU A 233 19.09 2.60 0.05
C LEU A 233 18.79 1.89 -1.26
N MET A 234 17.73 1.09 -1.33
CA MET A 234 17.33 0.42 -2.58
C MET A 234 16.98 1.41 -3.68
N ALA A 235 16.18 2.44 -3.37
CA ALA A 235 15.83 3.48 -4.34
C ALA A 235 17.10 4.13 -4.89
N LYS A 236 18.02 4.55 -4.01
CA LYS A 236 19.32 5.11 -4.40
C LYS A 236 20.13 4.14 -5.27
N ARG A 237 20.27 2.88 -4.86
CA ARG A 237 21.07 1.90 -5.60
C ARG A 237 20.47 1.58 -6.96
N MET A 238 19.15 1.52 -7.06
CA MET A 238 18.46 1.38 -8.34
C MET A 238 18.72 2.60 -9.23
N ASP A 239 18.61 3.83 -8.70
CA ASP A 239 18.92 5.05 -9.46
C ASP A 239 20.37 5.08 -9.96
N ASP A 240 21.34 4.76 -9.09
CA ASP A 240 22.76 4.70 -9.43
C ASP A 240 23.06 3.64 -10.51
N LEU A 241 22.27 2.57 -10.56
CA LEU A 241 22.40 1.46 -11.52
C LEU A 241 21.51 1.62 -12.77
N GLY A 242 20.77 2.72 -12.90
CA GLY A 242 19.84 2.94 -14.02
C GLY A 242 18.60 2.03 -14.01
N MET A 243 18.21 1.53 -12.83
CA MET A 243 17.03 0.70 -12.61
C MET A 243 15.88 1.55 -12.04
N ASP A 244 14.66 1.34 -12.51
CA ASP A 244 13.48 2.13 -12.15
C ASP A 244 12.30 1.24 -11.72
N TYR A 245 12.57 0.11 -11.05
CA TYR A 245 11.52 -0.81 -10.63
C TYR A 245 10.58 -0.22 -9.55
N PRO A 246 9.28 -0.52 -9.60
CA PRO A 246 8.33 -0.12 -8.57
C PRO A 246 8.54 -0.84 -7.24
N LEU A 247 8.18 -0.18 -6.14
CA LEU A 247 8.37 -0.65 -4.77
C LEU A 247 7.04 -0.99 -4.09
N HIS A 248 6.94 -2.22 -3.59
CA HIS A 248 5.86 -2.67 -2.71
C HIS A 248 6.24 -2.41 -1.26
N LEU A 249 5.60 -1.45 -0.60
CA LEU A 249 5.85 -1.13 0.79
C LEU A 249 5.00 -1.98 1.75
N GLY A 250 5.52 -2.14 2.96
CA GLY A 250 4.76 -2.63 4.09
C GLY A 250 5.66 -3.05 5.24
N VAL A 251 5.30 -2.63 6.45
CA VAL A 251 5.90 -3.17 7.68
C VAL A 251 5.41 -4.61 7.83
N THR A 252 6.32 -5.56 8.04
CA THR A 252 5.95 -6.95 8.36
C THR A 252 5.79 -7.08 9.87
N GLU A 253 4.92 -8.00 10.32
CA GLU A 253 4.73 -8.25 11.76
C GLU A 253 4.45 -6.95 12.53
N ALA A 254 3.49 -6.17 12.06
CA ALA A 254 3.16 -4.89 12.70
C ALA A 254 2.50 -5.10 14.07
N GLY A 255 1.86 -6.24 14.29
CA GLY A 255 1.02 -6.53 15.45
C GLY A 255 -0.45 -6.27 15.14
N ASP A 256 -1.25 -6.15 16.18
CA ASP A 256 -2.69 -5.89 16.13
C ASP A 256 -3.04 -4.51 16.71
N GLY A 257 -4.32 -4.16 16.61
CA GLY A 257 -4.88 -2.99 17.28
C GLY A 257 -4.23 -1.66 16.88
N GLU A 258 -4.34 -0.67 17.75
CA GLU A 258 -3.89 0.69 17.47
C GLU A 258 -2.38 0.76 17.22
N TYR A 259 -1.58 0.04 18.00
CA TYR A 259 -0.12 0.04 17.83
C TYR A 259 0.31 -0.53 16.47
N GLY A 260 -0.31 -1.62 16.00
CA GLY A 260 -0.01 -2.18 14.67
C GLY A 260 -0.32 -1.21 13.52
N ARG A 261 -1.39 -0.40 13.68
CA ARG A 261 -1.76 0.66 12.73
C ARG A 261 -0.74 1.80 12.76
N ILE A 262 -0.41 2.33 13.94
CA ILE A 262 0.58 3.40 14.12
C ILE A 262 1.94 2.97 13.55
N LYS A 263 2.39 1.76 13.88
CA LYS A 263 3.66 1.20 13.40
C LYS A 263 3.68 1.06 11.88
N SER A 264 2.58 0.59 11.28
CA SER A 264 2.44 0.50 9.83
C SER A 264 2.45 1.87 9.15
N THR A 265 1.72 2.84 9.70
CA THR A 265 1.70 4.24 9.24
C THR A 265 3.09 4.85 9.30
N ALA A 266 3.80 4.72 10.42
CA ALA A 266 5.15 5.26 10.58
C ALA A 266 6.16 4.72 9.54
N GLY A 267 6.04 3.45 9.15
CA GLY A 267 6.90 2.88 8.09
C GLY A 267 6.46 3.25 6.68
N ILE A 268 5.17 3.14 6.38
CA ILE A 268 4.63 3.31 5.02
C ILE A 268 4.52 4.79 4.66
N ALA A 269 3.88 5.61 5.51
CA ALA A 269 3.63 7.01 5.22
C ALA A 269 4.92 7.81 5.08
N THR A 270 5.94 7.51 5.89
CA THR A 270 7.26 8.17 5.80
C THR A 270 7.91 7.96 4.43
N LEU A 271 7.91 6.73 3.90
CA LEU A 271 8.48 6.47 2.57
C LEU A 271 7.64 7.09 1.46
N LEU A 272 6.31 7.03 1.59
CA LEU A 272 5.42 7.67 0.63
C LEU A 272 5.61 9.19 0.60
N ALA A 273 5.85 9.83 1.75
CA ALA A 273 6.17 11.26 1.84
C ALA A 273 7.52 11.58 1.18
N ASP A 274 8.50 10.66 1.24
CA ASP A 274 9.75 10.74 0.47
C ASP A 274 9.54 10.48 -1.05
N GLY A 275 8.29 10.23 -1.50
CA GLY A 275 7.98 9.89 -2.88
C GLY A 275 8.24 8.43 -3.27
N ILE A 276 8.64 7.59 -2.31
CA ILE A 276 9.04 6.19 -2.52
C ILE A 276 7.84 5.27 -2.26
N GLY A 277 7.54 4.38 -3.22
CA GLY A 277 6.50 3.36 -3.09
C GLY A 277 5.40 3.50 -4.13
N ASP A 278 5.00 2.38 -4.70
CA ASP A 278 4.03 2.30 -5.81
C ASP A 278 2.86 1.39 -5.49
N THR A 279 3.01 0.57 -4.45
CA THR A 279 1.95 -0.24 -3.90
C THR A 279 2.20 -0.52 -2.43
N ILE A 280 1.16 -0.69 -1.64
CA ILE A 280 1.26 -0.87 -0.19
C ILE A 280 0.48 -2.10 0.27
N ARG A 281 0.94 -2.69 1.37
CA ARG A 281 0.13 -3.58 2.21
C ARG A 281 0.45 -3.29 3.68
N VAL A 282 -0.57 -2.99 4.46
CA VAL A 282 -0.54 -3.02 5.93
C VAL A 282 -0.61 -4.48 6.37
N SER A 283 0.20 -4.92 7.34
CA SER A 283 0.25 -6.33 7.77
C SER A 283 -0.17 -6.45 9.25
N LEU A 284 -1.46 -6.64 9.51
CA LEU A 284 -2.01 -6.75 10.87
C LEU A 284 -2.17 -8.21 11.29
N THR A 285 -2.09 -8.49 12.60
CA THR A 285 -2.49 -9.77 13.20
C THR A 285 -4.01 -9.80 13.44
N GLU A 286 -4.79 -9.41 12.43
CA GLU A 286 -6.26 -9.36 12.48
C GLU A 286 -6.84 -9.86 11.15
N ALA A 287 -8.17 -9.86 11.03
CA ALA A 287 -8.83 -10.15 9.76
C ALA A 287 -8.30 -9.21 8.64
N PRO A 288 -7.94 -9.72 7.45
CA PRO A 288 -7.37 -8.94 6.35
C PRO A 288 -8.19 -7.71 5.94
N GLU A 289 -9.51 -7.77 6.12
CA GLU A 289 -10.45 -6.68 5.91
C GLU A 289 -10.07 -5.41 6.71
N LYS A 290 -9.48 -5.58 7.90
CA LYS A 290 -9.03 -4.46 8.74
C LYS A 290 -7.76 -3.79 8.23
N GLU A 291 -7.01 -4.40 7.31
CA GLU A 291 -5.83 -3.78 6.68
C GLU A 291 -6.24 -2.68 5.69
N ILE A 292 -7.35 -2.88 4.96
CA ILE A 292 -7.76 -2.04 3.82
C ILE A 292 -8.08 -0.59 4.23
N PRO A 293 -8.91 -0.32 5.27
CA PRO A 293 -9.17 1.05 5.70
C PRO A 293 -7.89 1.79 6.09
N VAL A 294 -6.94 1.11 6.74
CA VAL A 294 -5.67 1.69 7.17
C VAL A 294 -4.82 2.09 5.97
N CYS A 295 -4.75 1.24 4.93
CA CYS A 295 -4.08 1.57 3.67
C CYS A 295 -4.64 2.86 3.06
N TYR A 296 -5.98 2.97 2.96
CA TYR A 296 -6.60 4.16 2.39
C TYR A 296 -6.47 5.41 3.25
N SER A 297 -6.54 5.29 4.59
CA SER A 297 -6.26 6.41 5.49
C SER A 297 -4.83 6.92 5.35
N ILE A 298 -3.84 6.03 5.22
CA ILE A 298 -2.45 6.43 4.96
C ILE A 298 -2.35 7.20 3.64
N LEU A 299 -2.92 6.66 2.55
CA LEU A 299 -2.85 7.31 1.24
C LEU A 299 -3.60 8.65 1.21
N GLN A 300 -4.75 8.76 1.88
CA GLN A 300 -5.52 10.00 1.94
C GLN A 300 -4.85 11.06 2.81
N SER A 301 -4.25 10.68 3.94
CA SER A 301 -3.51 11.62 4.81
C SER A 301 -2.33 12.31 4.11
N LEU A 302 -1.82 11.70 3.04
CA LEU A 302 -0.75 12.24 2.21
C LEU A 302 -1.26 12.86 0.89
N GLY A 303 -2.58 12.94 0.69
CA GLY A 303 -3.18 13.44 -0.55
C GLY A 303 -2.95 12.54 -1.78
N LEU A 304 -2.45 11.31 -1.62
CA LEU A 304 -2.11 10.40 -2.72
C LEU A 304 -3.34 9.68 -3.29
N ARG A 305 -4.39 9.52 -2.49
CA ARG A 305 -5.71 9.00 -2.91
C ARG A 305 -6.80 9.69 -2.11
N LYS A 306 -7.85 10.17 -2.77
CA LYS A 306 -9.06 10.66 -2.10
C LYS A 306 -10.14 9.59 -2.19
N THR A 307 -10.50 8.98 -1.06
CA THR A 307 -11.38 7.78 -1.01
C THR A 307 -12.54 7.90 -0.04
N MET A 308 -12.48 8.87 0.88
CA MET A 308 -13.54 9.23 1.80
C MET A 308 -13.63 10.75 1.89
N VAL A 309 -14.60 11.26 2.66
CA VAL A 309 -14.63 12.67 3.06
C VAL A 309 -13.44 12.96 3.97
N GLU A 310 -12.75 14.07 3.74
CA GLU A 310 -11.75 14.60 4.67
C GLU A 310 -12.44 15.50 5.68
N TYR A 311 -12.20 15.26 6.97
CA TYR A 311 -12.75 16.09 8.04
C TYR A 311 -11.63 16.86 8.72
N VAL A 312 -11.62 18.18 8.53
CA VAL A 312 -10.63 19.06 9.16
C VAL A 312 -11.26 19.64 10.42
N ALA A 313 -10.82 19.19 11.58
CA ALA A 313 -11.36 19.67 12.85
C ALA A 313 -10.24 20.19 13.75
N CYS A 314 -10.50 21.28 14.47
CA CYS A 314 -9.57 21.73 15.48
C CYS A 314 -9.58 20.76 16.68
N PRO A 315 -8.50 20.64 17.46
CA PRO A 315 -8.46 19.77 18.64
C PRO A 315 -9.42 20.15 19.79
N SER A 316 -10.18 21.25 19.64
CA SER A 316 -10.89 22.00 20.70
C SER A 316 -9.97 22.82 21.61
N CYS A 317 -10.54 23.83 22.27
CA CYS A 317 -9.93 24.59 23.37
C CYS A 317 -11.01 25.33 24.19
N GLY A 318 -10.60 26.11 25.21
CA GLY A 318 -11.52 26.91 26.03
C GLY A 318 -12.28 28.03 25.31
N ARG A 319 -12.06 28.21 23.99
CA ARG A 319 -12.81 29.15 23.14
C ARG A 319 -13.94 28.49 22.35
N THR A 320 -14.02 27.15 22.39
CA THR A 320 -15.01 26.39 21.65
C THR A 320 -16.41 26.75 22.13
N LEU A 321 -17.31 27.05 21.19
CA LEU A 321 -18.64 27.60 21.47
C LEU A 321 -19.74 26.53 21.56
N PHE A 322 -19.41 25.27 21.28
CA PHE A 322 -20.29 24.11 21.28
C PHE A 322 -19.52 22.84 21.61
N ASN A 323 -20.20 21.71 21.82
CA ASN A 323 -19.52 20.43 21.95
C ASN A 323 -18.99 19.97 20.58
N LEU A 324 -17.71 20.27 20.31
CA LEU A 324 -17.07 20.00 19.02
C LEU A 324 -17.07 18.52 18.65
N GLU A 325 -16.85 17.63 19.63
CA GLU A 325 -16.81 16.19 19.40
C GLU A 325 -18.18 15.68 18.93
N GLU A 326 -19.25 16.07 19.61
CA GLU A 326 -20.62 15.71 19.24
C GLU A 326 -21.00 16.24 17.86
N VAL A 327 -20.69 17.51 17.57
CA VAL A 327 -21.00 18.13 16.28
C VAL A 327 -20.20 17.49 15.16
N LEU A 328 -18.89 17.23 15.36
CA LEU A 328 -18.06 16.54 14.38
C LEU A 328 -18.62 15.15 14.06
N HIS A 329 -19.07 14.41 15.08
CA HIS A 329 -19.72 13.12 14.89
C HIS A 329 -21.02 13.25 14.07
N LYS A 330 -21.89 14.22 14.40
CA LYS A 330 -23.14 14.46 13.65
C LYS A 330 -22.87 14.83 12.18
N VAL A 331 -21.93 15.73 11.93
CA VAL A 331 -21.51 16.12 10.58
C VAL A 331 -20.96 14.91 9.82
N ARG A 332 -20.11 14.11 10.47
CA ARG A 332 -19.52 12.90 9.86
C ARG A 332 -20.58 11.88 9.48
N GLU A 333 -21.48 11.54 10.39
CA GLU A 333 -22.55 10.58 10.10
C GLU A 333 -23.47 11.07 8.98
N ALA A 334 -23.76 12.37 8.94
CA ALA A 334 -24.57 12.96 7.89
C ALA A 334 -23.88 13.01 6.52
N THR A 335 -22.54 13.02 6.44
CA THR A 335 -21.83 13.34 5.19
C THR A 335 -20.81 12.28 4.74
N LYS A 336 -20.53 11.23 5.52
CA LYS A 336 -19.47 10.22 5.21
C LYS A 336 -19.54 9.54 3.84
N HIS A 337 -20.71 9.53 3.20
CA HIS A 337 -20.91 8.96 1.86
C HIS A 337 -20.48 9.90 0.72
N LEU A 338 -20.19 11.17 1.02
CA LEU A 338 -19.84 12.21 0.04
C LEU A 338 -18.34 12.20 -0.31
N THR A 339 -17.82 11.03 -0.71
CA THR A 339 -16.40 10.85 -1.05
C THR A 339 -15.86 11.96 -1.95
N GLY A 340 -14.72 12.54 -1.56
CA GLY A 340 -14.08 13.60 -2.33
C GLY A 340 -14.35 15.02 -1.81
N LEU A 341 -15.24 15.19 -0.83
CA LEU A 341 -15.41 16.47 -0.13
C LEU A 341 -14.40 16.64 1.00
N ASP A 342 -13.99 17.90 1.23
CA ASP A 342 -13.27 18.34 2.42
C ASP A 342 -14.21 19.21 3.27
N ILE A 343 -14.50 18.78 4.50
CA ILE A 343 -15.46 19.45 5.38
C ILE A 343 -14.75 19.83 6.68
N ALA A 344 -14.70 21.13 6.95
CA ALA A 344 -14.11 21.65 8.17
C ALA A 344 -15.15 21.85 9.28
N VAL A 345 -14.81 21.47 10.50
CA VAL A 345 -15.63 21.70 11.70
C VAL A 345 -14.77 22.39 12.77
N MET A 346 -15.05 23.66 13.02
CA MET A 346 -14.21 24.54 13.83
C MET A 346 -14.98 25.09 15.02
N GLY A 347 -14.42 24.93 16.22
CA GLY A 347 -15.06 25.33 17.47
C GLY A 347 -15.26 26.84 17.66
N CYS A 348 -14.48 27.68 16.97
CA CYS A 348 -14.55 29.14 17.09
C CYS A 348 -14.02 29.86 15.84
N ILE A 349 -14.31 31.16 15.75
CA ILE A 349 -13.92 32.01 14.61
C ILE A 349 -12.43 32.40 14.57
N VAL A 350 -11.67 32.16 15.64
CA VAL A 350 -10.30 32.71 15.78
C VAL A 350 -9.37 32.12 14.72
N ASN A 351 -9.22 30.80 14.68
CA ASN A 351 -8.46 30.11 13.64
C ASN A 351 -9.37 29.47 12.58
N GLY A 352 -10.67 29.32 12.85
CA GLY A 352 -11.59 28.55 12.02
C GLY A 352 -11.54 28.91 10.53
N PRO A 353 -11.76 30.19 10.14
CA PRO A 353 -11.69 30.64 8.75
C PRO A 353 -10.34 30.46 8.05
N GLY A 354 -9.23 30.53 8.79
CA GLY A 354 -7.91 30.30 8.23
C GLY A 354 -7.62 28.82 8.02
N GLU A 355 -7.89 27.99 9.03
CA GLU A 355 -7.60 26.55 9.00
C GLU A 355 -8.50 25.77 8.03
N MET A 356 -9.69 26.30 7.71
CA MET A 356 -10.60 25.68 6.73
C MET A 356 -10.48 26.25 5.31
N ALA A 357 -9.51 27.13 5.06
CA ALA A 357 -9.43 27.89 3.82
C ALA A 357 -9.31 27.04 2.55
N ASP A 358 -8.89 25.78 2.71
CA ASP A 358 -8.72 24.78 1.66
C ASP A 358 -9.83 23.70 1.68
N ALA A 359 -10.78 23.78 2.61
CA ALA A 359 -11.93 22.90 2.67
C ALA A 359 -13.04 23.35 1.70
N ASP A 360 -13.84 22.41 1.20
CA ASP A 360 -15.01 22.71 0.37
C ASP A 360 -16.10 23.42 1.17
N TYR A 361 -16.34 22.94 2.39
CA TYR A 361 -17.38 23.44 3.29
C TYR A 361 -16.86 23.64 4.70
N GLY A 362 -17.39 24.65 5.40
CA GLY A 362 -17.01 24.97 6.76
C GLY A 362 -18.20 25.09 7.70
N TYR A 363 -18.07 24.51 8.90
CA TYR A 363 -18.96 24.68 10.04
C TYR A 363 -18.17 25.36 11.16
N VAL A 364 -18.44 26.63 11.44
CA VAL A 364 -17.62 27.42 12.38
C VAL A 364 -18.45 28.05 13.49
N GLY A 365 -18.02 27.87 14.74
CA GLY A 365 -18.61 28.57 15.89
C GLY A 365 -18.37 30.06 15.80
N LYS A 366 -19.44 30.87 15.78
CA LYS A 366 -19.35 32.34 15.70
C LYS A 366 -19.63 33.02 17.02
N GLN A 367 -20.69 32.62 17.70
CA GLN A 367 -21.06 33.08 19.05
C GLN A 367 -21.87 31.98 19.77
N PRO A 368 -22.07 32.04 21.09
CA PRO A 368 -22.88 31.04 21.79
C PRO A 368 -24.24 30.82 21.13
N GLY A 369 -24.57 29.55 20.86
CA GLY A 369 -25.82 29.12 20.22
C GLY A 369 -25.92 29.35 18.70
N TYR A 370 -24.89 29.89 18.05
CA TYR A 370 -24.90 30.15 16.60
C TYR A 370 -23.59 29.77 15.92
N ILE A 371 -23.75 29.21 14.73
CA ILE A 371 -22.64 28.83 13.85
C ILE A 371 -22.75 29.58 12.53
N SER A 372 -21.66 29.56 11.77
CA SER A 372 -21.63 30.09 10.41
C SER A 372 -21.16 29.01 9.46
N LEU A 373 -21.89 28.89 8.36
CA LEU A 373 -21.60 27.96 7.28
C LEU A 373 -20.83 28.67 6.20
N TYR A 374 -19.82 27.97 5.67
CA TYR A 374 -18.92 28.50 4.67
C TYR A 374 -18.88 27.60 3.44
N ARG A 375 -18.66 28.22 2.28
CA ARG A 375 -18.28 27.56 1.03
C ARG A 375 -16.87 28.07 0.67
N GLY A 376 -15.88 27.19 0.74
CA GLY A 376 -14.48 27.61 0.74
C GLY A 376 -14.23 28.68 1.82
N ARG A 377 -13.84 29.88 1.38
CA ARG A 377 -13.56 31.03 2.26
C ARG A 377 -14.74 31.96 2.48
N GLU A 378 -15.84 31.78 1.75
CA GLU A 378 -17.00 32.68 1.79
C GLU A 378 -17.96 32.26 2.90
N GLU A 379 -18.30 33.20 3.81
CA GLU A 379 -19.37 33.00 4.79
C GLU A 379 -20.72 33.09 4.08
N ILE A 380 -21.48 31.99 4.06
CA ILE A 380 -22.75 31.91 3.33
C ILE A 380 -23.91 32.34 4.21
N LYS A 381 -23.99 31.82 5.42
CA LYS A 381 -25.09 32.12 6.36
C LYS A 381 -24.72 31.80 7.80
N LYS A 382 -25.33 32.56 8.70
CA LYS A 382 -25.35 32.29 10.14
C LYS A 382 -26.63 31.59 10.51
N VAL A 383 -26.54 30.49 11.25
CA VAL A 383 -27.69 29.67 11.66
C VAL A 383 -27.59 29.29 13.14
N PRO A 384 -28.73 29.02 13.81
CA PRO A 384 -28.73 28.38 15.11
C PRO A 384 -27.94 27.05 15.10
N GLU A 385 -27.19 26.76 16.16
CA GLU A 385 -26.35 25.56 16.25
C GLU A 385 -27.14 24.26 16.09
N ASP A 386 -28.34 24.19 16.64
CA ASP A 386 -29.24 23.03 16.58
C ASP A 386 -29.71 22.69 15.15
N GLN A 387 -29.72 23.68 14.25
CA GLN A 387 -30.05 23.54 12.83
C GLN A 387 -28.81 23.41 11.93
N GLY A 388 -27.60 23.54 12.50
CA GLY A 388 -26.38 23.71 11.71
C GLY A 388 -26.06 22.55 10.77
N VAL A 389 -26.29 21.31 11.21
CA VAL A 389 -26.02 20.10 10.40
C VAL A 389 -26.99 20.00 9.22
N GLU A 390 -28.29 20.23 9.46
CA GLU A 390 -29.30 20.25 8.42
C GLU A 390 -29.01 21.34 7.38
N GLU A 391 -28.64 22.52 7.85
CA GLU A 391 -28.33 23.65 6.98
C GLU A 391 -27.04 23.47 6.17
N LEU A 392 -26.07 22.70 6.70
CA LEU A 392 -24.88 22.25 5.96
C LEU A 392 -25.27 21.27 4.84
N ILE A 393 -26.13 20.30 5.13
CA ILE A 393 -26.66 19.36 4.11
C ILE A 393 -27.39 20.14 3.01
N ASN A 394 -28.25 21.09 3.38
CA ASN A 394 -28.98 21.93 2.43
C ASN A 394 -28.03 22.76 1.56
N LEU A 395 -26.92 23.25 2.12
CA LEU A 395 -25.88 23.95 1.36
C LEU A 395 -25.21 23.01 0.33
N ILE A 396 -24.82 21.81 0.74
CA ILE A 396 -24.19 20.82 -0.15
C ILE A 396 -25.16 20.38 -1.26
N LYS A 397 -26.45 20.20 -0.93
CA LYS A 397 -27.51 19.91 -1.89
C LYS A 397 -27.73 21.03 -2.89
N ALA A 398 -27.76 22.28 -2.43
CA ALA A 398 -27.91 23.46 -3.29
C ALA A 398 -26.77 23.58 -4.31
N ASP A 399 -25.58 23.09 -3.97
CA ASP A 399 -24.40 23.05 -4.85
C ASP A 399 -24.37 21.84 -5.79
N GLY A 400 -25.35 20.95 -5.72
CA GLY A 400 -25.42 19.73 -6.54
C GLY A 400 -24.32 18.71 -6.23
N ARG A 401 -23.66 18.82 -5.07
CA ARG A 401 -22.58 17.91 -4.63
C ARG A 401 -23.07 16.80 -3.69
N TRP A 402 -24.36 16.76 -3.42
CA TRP A 402 -24.99 15.71 -2.62
C TRP A 402 -25.25 14.46 -3.48
N VAL A 403 -24.91 13.30 -2.93
CA VAL A 403 -25.23 11.97 -3.49
C VAL A 403 -25.97 11.22 -2.40
N GLU A 404 -27.08 10.54 -2.69
CA GLU A 404 -27.78 9.76 -1.65
C GLU A 404 -26.92 8.55 -1.20
N PRO A 405 -26.97 8.16 0.09
CA PRO A 405 -26.11 7.12 0.67
C PRO A 405 -26.27 5.71 0.09
#